data_AF-A0A497HLR5-F1
#
_entry.id   AF-A0A497HLR5-F1
#
_cell.length_a   1.000
_cell.length_b   1.000
_cell.length_c   1.000
_cell.angle_alpha   90.00
_cell.angle_beta   90.00
_cell.angle_gamma   90.00
#
_symmetry.space_group_name_H-M   'P 1'
#
loop_
_entity.id
_entity.type
_entity.pdbx_description
1 polymer ?
#
loop_
_entity_poly.entity_id
_entity_poly.type
_entity_poly.pdbx_seq_one_letter_code
_entity_poly.pdbx_strand_id
1 'polypeptide(L)'
;MKKKHRVEPTISYPLFVASTVLMGVALVIIGAYGIGPINLSRNPKYLLLSIPTVVIMGLGVAGVKHMKRHPTLLGWTCAILLSLLLTGLTWSRTLFPERHMEYLVEVLSISSAMGVWSVIKVYYQKEVRRPRILPFGRRSLRRGLPVIVTLLIVSSGFISSPDIIGGDVFSEGISEADFMAVQYMAGNLSKNYTVATDHRLGTLLNTTYGFPCTFERAREIWVSDNLSKYLYELEGNNSQYPPIGYVLIDDVMVNDSLVLVDNGPHGAVVVIDMWEHEKFSGEPFVLLERFESPDGHWAEVYAVNLTATYPIRDRECQL
;
A
#
# COMPACT_ATOMS: atom_id res chain seq x y z
N MET A 1 50.68 24.29 11.02
CA MET A 1 49.67 23.58 10.21
C MET A 1 48.44 24.45 10.00
N LYS A 2 48.22 25.00 8.80
CA LYS A 2 46.94 25.67 8.46
C LYS A 2 45.86 24.59 8.39
N LYS A 3 44.85 24.63 9.29
CA LYS A 3 43.63 23.83 9.13
C LYS A 3 43.01 24.22 7.79
N LYS A 4 43.13 23.35 6.79
CA LYS A 4 42.46 23.47 5.50
C LYS A 4 40.97 23.57 5.83
N HIS A 5 40.37 24.76 5.69
CA HIS A 5 38.93 24.92 5.78
C HIS A 5 38.33 24.00 4.71
N ARG A 6 37.84 22.82 5.13
CA ARG A 6 37.08 21.94 4.26
C ARG A 6 35.83 22.72 3.89
N VAL A 7 35.80 23.24 2.67
CA VAL A 7 34.59 23.79 2.07
C VAL A 7 33.57 22.65 2.10
N GLU A 8 32.57 22.79 2.97
CA GLU A 8 31.47 21.84 3.00
C GLU A 8 30.71 21.92 1.67
N PRO A 9 30.30 20.78 1.10
CA PRO A 9 29.67 20.76 -0.21
C PRO A 9 28.34 21.53 -0.14
N THR A 10 28.30 22.66 -0.81
CA THR A 10 27.06 23.37 -1.07
C THR A 10 26.20 22.55 -2.03
N ILE A 11 24.89 22.61 -1.85
CA ILE A 11 23.92 21.97 -2.74
C ILE A 11 24.14 22.45 -4.16
N SER A 12 24.12 21.51 -5.10
CA SER A 12 24.19 21.82 -6.52
C SER A 12 22.79 22.16 -7.01
N TYR A 13 22.45 23.45 -7.06
CA TYR A 13 21.15 23.92 -7.55
C TYR A 13 20.77 23.33 -8.93
N PRO A 14 21.67 23.23 -9.93
CA PRO A 14 21.34 22.60 -11.20
C PRO A 14 20.97 21.12 -11.06
N LEU A 15 21.61 20.41 -10.12
CA LEU A 15 21.34 18.99 -9.88
C LEU A 15 19.98 18.81 -9.20
N PHE A 16 19.67 19.65 -8.21
CA PHE A 16 18.36 19.69 -7.55
C PHE A 16 17.22 19.94 -8.54
N VAL A 17 17.36 20.96 -9.40
CA VAL A 17 16.34 21.29 -10.40
C VAL A 17 16.19 20.14 -11.40
N ALA A 18 17.30 19.64 -11.94
CA ALA A 18 17.27 18.52 -12.89
C ALA A 18 16.63 17.27 -12.29
N SER A 19 16.98 16.89 -11.06
CA SER A 19 16.40 15.71 -10.40
C SER A 19 14.92 15.88 -10.11
N THR A 20 14.49 17.06 -9.65
CA THR A 20 13.08 17.35 -9.36
C THR A 20 12.24 17.29 -10.64
N VAL A 21 12.75 17.87 -11.74
CA VAL A 21 12.09 17.82 -13.04
C VAL A 21 12.01 16.38 -13.57
N LEU A 22 13.11 15.62 -13.51
CA LEU A 22 13.13 14.22 -13.95
C LEU A 22 12.14 13.36 -13.16
N MET A 23 12.08 13.52 -11.83
CA MET A 23 11.12 12.80 -10.99
C MET A 23 9.67 13.24 -11.28
N GLY A 24 9.43 14.53 -11.52
CA GLY A 24 8.12 15.02 -11.94
C GLY A 24 7.68 14.44 -13.28
N VAL A 25 8.58 14.38 -14.27
CA VAL A 25 8.31 13.74 -15.57
C VAL A 25 8.04 12.25 -15.40
N ALA A 26 8.85 11.55 -14.62
CA ALA A 26 8.62 10.13 -14.32
C ALA A 26 7.25 9.91 -13.68
N LEU A 27 6.87 10.74 -12.70
CA LEU A 27 5.57 10.66 -12.05
C LEU A 27 4.40 10.95 -13.00
N VAL A 28 4.56 11.88 -13.94
CA VAL A 28 3.57 12.13 -15.00
C VAL A 28 3.45 10.94 -15.97
N ILE A 29 4.57 10.30 -16.33
CA ILE A 29 4.57 9.09 -17.17
C ILE A 29 3.89 7.94 -16.44
N ILE A 30 4.24 7.71 -15.16
CA ILE A 30 3.58 6.70 -14.31
C ILE A 30 2.09 7.00 -14.17
N GLY A 31 1.75 8.27 -13.97
CA GLY A 31 0.37 8.74 -13.96
C GLY A 31 -0.35 8.46 -15.28
N ALA A 32 0.26 8.70 -16.43
CA ALA A 32 -0.39 8.53 -17.73
C ALA A 32 -0.55 7.06 -18.16
N TYR A 33 0.42 6.21 -17.83
CA TYR A 33 0.46 4.81 -18.29
C TYR A 33 0.05 3.79 -17.23
N GLY A 34 0.00 4.18 -15.95
CA GLY A 34 -0.24 3.28 -14.82
C GLY A 34 0.97 2.37 -14.52
N ILE A 35 1.15 1.98 -13.25
CA ILE A 35 2.04 0.88 -12.87
C ILE A 35 1.24 -0.08 -12.00
N GLY A 36 1.06 -1.31 -12.47
CA GLY A 36 0.34 -2.35 -11.72
C GLY A 36 -1.14 -2.01 -11.48
N PRO A 37 -1.73 -2.48 -10.37
CA PRO A 37 -3.14 -2.22 -10.01
C PRO A 37 -3.41 -0.74 -9.68
N ILE A 38 -2.35 0.02 -9.37
CA ILE A 38 -2.44 1.42 -8.95
C ILE A 38 -2.50 2.29 -10.21
N ASN A 39 -3.72 2.50 -10.71
CA ASN A 39 -3.93 3.31 -11.89
C ASN A 39 -4.06 4.80 -11.53
N LEU A 40 -2.91 5.44 -11.27
CA LEU A 40 -2.79 6.89 -11.00
C LEU A 40 -3.39 7.78 -12.13
N SER A 41 -3.62 7.22 -13.32
CA SER A 41 -4.23 7.91 -14.46
C SER A 41 -5.66 8.36 -14.21
N ARG A 42 -6.39 7.66 -13.32
CA ARG A 42 -7.82 7.90 -13.08
C ARG A 42 -8.09 9.17 -12.28
N ASN A 43 -7.15 9.62 -11.45
CA ASN A 43 -7.35 10.80 -10.61
C ASN A 43 -6.11 11.70 -10.58
N PRO A 44 -6.08 12.79 -11.38
CA PRO A 44 -4.93 13.69 -11.48
C PRO A 44 -4.65 14.46 -10.17
N LYS A 45 -5.59 14.44 -9.20
CA LYS A 45 -5.36 15.02 -7.86
C LYS A 45 -4.19 14.35 -7.16
N TYR A 46 -3.97 13.05 -7.35
CA TYR A 46 -2.84 12.33 -6.75
C TYR A 46 -1.49 12.82 -7.27
N LEU A 47 -1.43 13.23 -8.55
CA LEU A 47 -0.22 13.84 -9.11
C LEU A 47 0.09 15.18 -8.44
N LEU A 48 -0.93 16.01 -8.22
CA LEU A 48 -0.77 17.29 -7.52
C LEU A 48 -0.37 17.08 -6.04
N LEU A 49 -0.99 16.12 -5.36
CA LEU A 49 -0.67 15.78 -3.99
C LEU A 49 0.76 15.20 -3.85
N SER A 50 1.31 14.57 -4.88
CA SER A 50 2.69 14.06 -4.81
C SER A 50 3.79 15.13 -4.93
N ILE A 51 3.46 16.36 -5.33
CA ILE A 51 4.44 17.44 -5.59
C ILE A 51 5.39 17.70 -4.41
N PRO A 52 4.91 17.84 -3.15
CA PRO A 52 5.80 18.05 -2.01
C PRO A 52 6.83 16.92 -1.86
N THR A 53 6.40 15.68 -2.05
CA THR A 53 7.27 14.49 -1.98
C THR A 53 8.33 14.52 -3.09
N VAL A 54 7.95 14.83 -4.33
CA VAL A 54 8.88 14.96 -5.47
C VAL A 54 9.94 16.04 -5.20
N VAL A 55 9.55 17.18 -4.64
CA VAL A 55 10.47 18.28 -4.29
C VAL A 55 11.45 17.84 -3.19
N ILE A 56 10.98 17.14 -2.15
CA ILE A 56 11.83 16.63 -1.06
C ILE A 56 12.80 15.56 -1.57
N MET A 57 12.36 14.66 -2.44
CA MET A 57 13.24 13.66 -3.06
C MET A 57 14.30 14.31 -3.96
N GLY A 58 13.94 15.35 -4.71
CA GLY A 58 14.89 16.16 -5.47
C GLY A 58 15.98 16.78 -4.59
N LEU A 59 15.62 17.29 -3.40
CA LEU A 59 16.60 17.75 -2.41
C LEU A 59 17.51 16.60 -1.92
N GLY A 60 16.98 15.39 -1.84
CA GLY A 60 17.74 14.17 -1.51
C GLY A 60 18.82 13.84 -2.52
N VAL A 61 18.52 13.90 -3.81
CA VAL A 61 19.50 13.69 -4.89
C VAL A 61 20.64 14.72 -4.81
N ALA A 62 20.30 15.98 -4.54
CA ALA A 62 21.31 17.01 -4.32
C ALA A 62 22.10 16.80 -3.01
N GLY A 63 21.50 16.13 -2.03
CA GLY A 63 22.06 15.68 -0.76
C GLY A 63 22.99 14.46 -0.85
N VAL A 64 22.93 13.64 -1.90
CA VAL A 64 23.75 12.42 -2.12
C VAL A 64 25.26 12.68 -1.99
N LYS A 65 25.73 13.89 -2.31
CA LYS A 65 27.13 14.30 -2.10
C LYS A 65 27.59 14.14 -0.64
N HIS A 66 26.66 14.23 0.32
CA HIS A 66 26.90 14.02 1.74
C HIS A 66 26.94 12.53 2.10
N MET A 67 26.15 11.68 1.41
CA MET A 67 26.22 10.22 1.56
C MET A 67 27.56 9.65 1.14
N LYS A 68 28.31 10.28 0.22
CA LYS A 68 29.65 9.83 -0.19
C LYS A 68 30.63 9.72 0.99
N ARG A 69 30.33 10.37 2.12
CA ARG A 69 31.11 10.29 3.36
C ARG A 69 30.74 9.08 4.23
N HIS A 70 29.65 8.41 3.90
CA HIS A 70 29.06 7.28 4.61
C HIS A 70 28.93 6.10 3.63
N PRO A 71 30.01 5.34 3.39
CA PRO A 71 30.04 4.26 2.40
C PRO A 71 28.95 3.20 2.65
N THR A 72 28.53 3.01 3.90
CA THR A 72 27.42 2.13 4.27
C THR A 72 26.09 2.53 3.62
N LEU A 73 25.75 3.83 3.60
CA LEU A 73 24.52 4.33 2.98
C LEU A 73 24.55 4.16 1.45
N LEU A 74 25.72 4.39 0.86
CA LEU A 74 25.92 4.19 -0.57
C LEU A 74 25.80 2.70 -0.94
N GLY A 75 26.43 1.82 -0.17
CA GLY A 75 26.35 0.37 -0.34
C GLY A 75 24.92 -0.15 -0.19
N TRP A 76 24.18 0.33 0.81
CA TRP A 76 22.77 -0.02 1.01
C TRP A 76 21.89 0.42 -0.18
N THR A 77 22.06 1.66 -0.65
CA THR A 77 21.35 2.15 -1.84
C THR A 77 21.69 1.31 -3.07
N CYS A 78 22.97 1.01 -3.30
CA CYS A 78 23.41 0.19 -4.42
C CYS A 78 22.87 -1.24 -4.33
N ALA A 79 22.80 -1.84 -3.14
CA ALA A 79 22.24 -3.17 -2.94
C ALA A 79 20.75 -3.22 -3.30
N ILE A 80 19.96 -2.24 -2.85
CA ILE A 80 18.54 -2.14 -3.21
C ILE A 80 18.37 -1.95 -4.72
N LEU A 81 19.16 -1.06 -5.34
CA LEU A 81 19.10 -0.82 -6.78
C LEU A 81 19.53 -2.04 -7.60
N LEU A 82 20.57 -2.77 -7.17
CA LEU A 82 20.98 -4.02 -7.80
C LEU A 82 19.91 -5.10 -7.66
N SER A 83 19.25 -5.20 -6.50
CA SER A 83 18.14 -6.14 -6.30
C SER A 83 16.92 -5.74 -7.14
N LEU A 84 16.62 -4.45 -7.27
CA LEU A 84 15.55 -3.96 -8.14
C LEU A 84 15.86 -4.24 -9.62
N LEU A 85 17.11 -4.04 -10.05
CA LEU A 85 17.55 -4.42 -11.40
C LEU A 85 17.45 -5.93 -11.61
N LEU A 86 17.90 -6.73 -10.64
CA LEU A 86 17.77 -8.17 -10.68
C LEU A 86 16.30 -8.58 -10.78
N THR A 87 15.42 -7.93 -10.04
CA THR A 87 13.97 -8.14 -10.09
C THR A 87 13.45 -7.94 -11.51
N GLY A 88 13.78 -6.80 -12.13
CA GLY A 88 13.35 -6.50 -13.50
C GLY A 88 13.96 -7.42 -14.56
N LEU A 89 15.19 -7.91 -14.35
CA LEU A 89 15.86 -8.82 -15.28
C LEU A 89 15.40 -10.27 -15.16
N THR A 90 15.20 -10.74 -13.92
CA THR A 90 14.89 -12.14 -13.63
C THR A 90 13.40 -12.44 -13.57
N TRP A 91 12.55 -11.41 -13.54
CA TRP A 91 11.11 -11.57 -13.32
C TRP A 91 10.82 -12.46 -12.10
N SER A 92 11.60 -12.28 -11.04
CA SER A 92 11.53 -13.11 -9.84
C SER A 92 10.21 -12.91 -9.10
N ARG A 93 9.53 -14.01 -8.75
CA ARG A 93 8.28 -14.00 -7.97
C ARG A 93 8.46 -13.68 -6.49
N THR A 94 9.71 -13.65 -6.02
CA THR A 94 10.04 -13.41 -4.60
C THR A 94 10.46 -11.97 -4.36
N LEU A 95 10.89 -11.28 -5.41
CA LEU A 95 11.37 -9.92 -5.34
C LEU A 95 10.30 -8.99 -5.93
N PHE A 96 9.62 -8.25 -5.08
CA PHE A 96 8.54 -7.36 -5.48
C PHE A 96 9.08 -5.95 -5.78
N PRO A 97 8.93 -5.41 -7.00
CA PRO A 97 9.42 -4.07 -7.36
C PRO A 97 8.91 -2.97 -6.42
N GLU A 98 7.65 -3.04 -6.00
CA GLU A 98 7.00 -2.13 -5.06
C GLU A 98 7.70 -2.10 -3.70
N ARG A 99 8.10 -3.26 -3.16
CA ARG A 99 8.86 -3.35 -1.91
C ARG A 99 10.24 -2.73 -2.03
N HIS A 100 10.90 -2.88 -3.19
CA HIS A 100 12.19 -2.24 -3.43
C HIS A 100 12.06 -0.72 -3.52
N MET A 101 10.95 -0.20 -4.05
CA MET A 101 10.65 1.23 -4.05
C MET A 101 10.45 1.73 -2.62
N GLU A 102 9.70 1.02 -1.77
CA GLU A 102 9.55 1.33 -0.33
C GLU A 102 10.91 1.42 0.36
N TYR A 103 11.76 0.39 0.23
CA TYR A 103 13.10 0.38 0.83
C TYR A 103 13.99 1.51 0.30
N LEU A 104 13.85 1.87 -0.98
CA LEU A 104 14.62 2.97 -1.56
C LEU A 104 14.19 4.32 -0.97
N VAL A 105 12.90 4.52 -0.72
CA VAL A 105 12.37 5.73 -0.07
C VAL A 105 12.99 5.94 1.31
N GLU A 106 13.17 4.87 2.09
CA GLU A 106 13.82 4.95 3.41
C GLU A 106 15.24 5.51 3.33
N VAL A 107 16.10 4.97 2.45
CA VAL A 107 17.49 5.41 2.33
C VAL A 107 17.59 6.81 1.70
N LEU A 108 16.72 7.12 0.75
CA LEU A 108 16.63 8.44 0.14
C LEU A 108 16.13 9.50 1.13
N SER A 109 15.31 9.14 2.12
CA SER A 109 14.86 10.07 3.17
C SER A 109 16.03 10.63 3.99
N ILE A 110 17.03 9.80 4.31
CA ILE A 110 18.27 10.23 5.00
C ILE A 110 19.03 11.24 4.13
N SER A 111 19.06 10.99 2.82
CA SER A 111 19.71 11.85 1.83
C SER A 111 18.98 13.19 1.72
N SER A 112 17.64 13.16 1.70
CA SER A 112 16.76 14.33 1.73
C SER A 112 16.95 15.16 2.99
N ALA A 113 17.03 14.52 4.17
CA ALA A 113 17.31 15.21 5.42
C ALA A 113 18.67 15.94 5.39
N MET A 114 19.72 15.29 4.86
CA MET A 114 21.03 15.93 4.67
C MET A 114 20.97 17.10 3.67
N GLY A 115 20.19 16.96 2.58
CA GLY A 115 19.94 18.02 1.61
C GLY A 115 19.26 19.23 2.26
N VAL A 116 18.18 19.00 2.99
CA VAL A 116 17.45 20.04 3.74
C VAL A 116 18.36 20.73 4.76
N TRP A 117 19.11 19.96 5.55
CA TRP A 117 20.06 20.51 6.52
C TRP A 117 21.08 21.44 5.87
N SER A 118 21.60 21.08 4.70
CA SER A 118 22.56 21.92 3.98
C SER A 118 21.94 23.22 3.46
N VAL A 119 20.65 23.23 3.07
CA VAL A 119 19.93 24.47 2.74
C VAL A 119 19.85 25.37 3.98
N ILE A 120 19.38 24.79 5.10
CA ILE A 120 19.16 25.50 6.37
C ILE A 120 20.49 26.04 6.92
N LYS A 121 21.56 25.24 6.90
CA LYS A 121 22.88 25.64 7.41
C LYS A 121 23.48 26.78 6.59
N VAL A 122 23.43 26.70 5.26
CA VAL A 122 23.91 27.80 4.38
C VAL A 122 23.09 29.07 4.62
N TYR A 123 21.79 28.93 4.88
CA TYR A 123 20.92 30.03 5.27
C TYR A 123 21.38 30.68 6.59
N TYR A 124 21.48 29.92 7.68
CA TYR A 124 21.88 30.43 8.99
C TYR A 124 23.29 31.05 9.00
N GLN A 125 24.27 30.42 8.33
CA GLN A 125 25.64 30.93 8.28
C GLN A 125 25.76 32.26 7.53
N LYS A 126 24.94 32.49 6.50
CA LYS A 126 24.89 33.77 5.77
C LYS A 126 24.19 34.85 6.58
N GLU A 127 23.19 34.49 7.39
CA GLU A 127 22.43 35.40 8.26
C GLU A 127 23.28 35.94 9.41
N VAL A 128 24.00 35.05 10.13
CA VAL A 128 24.78 35.40 11.32
C VAL A 128 26.06 36.18 10.98
N ARG A 129 26.71 35.89 9.84
CA ARG A 129 28.01 36.51 9.49
C ARG A 129 27.91 37.82 8.71
N ARG A 130 26.77 38.14 8.09
CA ARG A 130 26.57 39.39 7.33
C ARG A 130 25.12 39.85 7.41
N PRO A 131 24.71 40.58 8.46
CA PRO A 131 23.43 41.28 8.49
C PRO A 131 23.46 42.41 7.46
N ARG A 132 23.28 42.10 6.17
CA ARG A 132 23.05 43.11 5.15
C ARG A 132 21.64 43.65 5.33
N ILE A 133 21.51 44.97 5.36
CA ILE A 133 20.23 45.68 5.20
C ILE A 133 19.68 45.30 3.84
N LEU A 134 18.89 44.23 3.79
CA LEU A 134 18.23 43.76 2.57
C LEU A 134 16.92 44.52 2.36
N PRO A 135 16.48 44.74 1.10
CA PRO A 135 15.15 45.29 0.82
C PRO A 135 14.06 44.38 1.38
N PHE A 136 12.94 44.97 1.83
CA PHE A 136 11.86 44.33 2.61
C PHE A 136 11.37 43.00 2.00
N GLY A 137 11.20 42.94 0.67
CA GLY A 137 10.79 41.71 -0.04
C GLY A 137 11.78 40.54 0.05
N ARG A 138 13.10 40.81 0.08
CA ARG A 138 14.12 39.77 0.28
C ARG A 138 14.26 39.33 1.73
N ARG A 139 13.77 40.12 2.70
CA ARG A 139 13.70 39.70 4.13
C ARG A 139 12.51 38.77 4.39
N SER A 140 11.37 39.03 3.75
CA SER A 140 10.16 38.19 3.88
C SER A 140 10.38 36.78 3.34
N LEU A 141 10.91 36.65 2.10
CA LEU A 141 11.23 35.35 1.49
C LEU A 141 12.25 34.53 2.29
N ARG A 142 13.15 35.22 3.02
CA ARG A 142 14.18 34.58 3.85
C ARG A 142 13.60 33.94 5.11
N ARG A 143 12.78 34.67 5.87
CA ARG A 143 12.07 34.12 7.04
C ARG A 143 11.06 33.03 6.65
N GLY A 144 10.53 33.10 5.44
CA GLY A 144 9.61 32.09 4.91
C GLY A 144 10.28 30.77 4.52
N LEU A 145 11.59 30.71 4.25
CA LEU A 145 12.22 29.49 3.73
C LEU A 145 12.14 28.28 4.69
N PRO A 146 12.49 28.39 6.00
CA PRO A 146 12.30 27.29 6.93
C PRO A 146 10.83 26.90 7.07
N VAL A 147 9.92 27.88 7.07
CA VAL A 147 8.47 27.64 7.14
C VAL A 147 7.98 26.87 5.91
N ILE A 148 8.43 27.24 4.72
CA ILE A 148 8.11 26.55 3.46
C ILE A 148 8.66 25.12 3.49
N VAL A 149 9.89 24.91 3.95
CA VAL A 149 10.48 23.57 4.10
C VAL A 149 9.69 22.72 5.09
N THR A 150 9.31 23.28 6.24
CA THR A 150 8.47 22.59 7.23
C THR A 150 7.10 22.26 6.66
N LEU A 151 6.45 23.19 5.96
CA LEU A 151 5.17 22.94 5.29
C LEU A 151 5.28 21.85 4.23
N LEU A 152 6.37 21.82 3.45
CA LEU A 152 6.62 20.76 2.48
C LEU A 152 6.75 19.40 3.18
N ILE A 153 7.52 19.30 4.27
CA ILE A 153 7.68 18.06 5.03
C ILE A 153 6.35 17.61 5.63
N VAL A 154 5.62 18.52 6.28
CA VAL A 154 4.32 18.22 6.90
C VAL A 154 3.31 17.78 5.82
N SER A 155 3.20 18.54 4.72
CA SER A 155 2.29 18.18 3.61
C SER A 155 2.63 16.81 3.00
N SER A 156 3.92 16.47 2.84
CA SER A 156 4.32 15.15 2.34
C SER A 156 3.88 14.00 3.27
N GLY A 157 3.86 14.21 4.59
CA GLY A 157 3.39 13.22 5.56
C GLY A 157 1.87 13.14 5.68
N PHE A 158 1.15 14.24 5.46
CA PHE A 158 -0.32 14.22 5.44
C PHE A 158 -0.87 13.51 4.20
N ILE A 159 -0.17 13.60 3.07
CA ILE A 159 -0.61 13.00 1.80
C ILE A 159 -0.49 11.48 1.82
N SER A 160 0.39 10.90 2.64
CA SER A 160 0.48 9.44 2.82
C SER A 160 -0.64 8.83 3.68
N SER A 161 -1.69 9.59 4.02
CA SER A 161 -2.83 9.05 4.78
C SER A 161 -3.74 8.19 3.88
N PRO A 162 -4.14 6.97 4.32
CA PRO A 162 -4.97 6.05 3.54
C PRO A 162 -6.26 6.69 3.01
N ASP A 163 -6.94 7.49 3.83
CA ASP A 163 -8.21 8.15 3.50
C ASP A 163 -8.15 9.10 2.30
N ILE A 164 -6.95 9.60 1.96
CA ILE A 164 -6.75 10.52 0.85
C ILE A 164 -6.46 9.76 -0.45
N ILE A 165 -5.96 8.52 -0.39
CA ILE A 165 -5.54 7.70 -1.54
C ILE A 165 -6.48 6.49 -1.73
N GLY A 166 -7.70 6.52 -1.21
CA GLY A 166 -8.75 5.59 -1.63
C GLY A 166 -9.04 5.83 -3.12
N GLY A 167 -8.55 4.97 -3.99
CA GLY A 167 -8.80 5.05 -5.42
C GLY A 167 -10.13 4.38 -5.78
N ASP A 168 -10.77 4.82 -6.86
CA ASP A 168 -11.98 4.23 -7.48
C ASP A 168 -11.75 2.80 -8.05
N VAL A 169 -10.81 2.04 -7.51
CA VAL A 169 -10.40 0.71 -8.01
C VAL A 169 -10.28 -0.30 -6.87
N PHE A 170 -9.93 0.16 -5.66
CA PHE A 170 -9.75 -0.70 -4.50
C PHE A 170 -9.54 0.16 -3.24
N SER A 171 -10.37 -0.03 -2.22
CA SER A 171 -10.19 0.57 -0.90
C SER A 171 -9.48 -0.42 0.02
N GLU A 172 -8.39 0.00 0.69
CA GLU A 172 -7.71 -0.77 1.75
C GLU A 172 -8.24 -0.41 3.17
N GLY A 173 -9.24 0.47 3.26
CA GLY A 173 -9.73 0.99 4.55
C GLY A 173 -10.63 0.00 5.28
N ILE A 174 -10.45 -0.13 6.59
CA ILE A 174 -11.32 -0.94 7.47
C ILE A 174 -12.38 -0.02 8.11
N SER A 175 -13.65 -0.31 7.87
CA SER A 175 -14.78 0.44 8.42
C SER A 175 -15.10 0.07 9.88
N GLU A 176 -16.00 0.83 10.52
CA GLU A 176 -16.53 0.46 11.84
C GLU A 176 -17.34 -0.83 11.77
N ALA A 177 -18.12 -1.04 10.70
CA ALA A 177 -18.90 -2.26 10.49
C ALA A 177 -17.99 -3.50 10.39
N ASP A 178 -16.87 -3.39 9.67
CA ASP A 178 -15.86 -4.44 9.57
C ASP A 178 -15.30 -4.82 10.94
N PHE A 179 -15.00 -3.81 11.76
CA PHE A 179 -14.45 -4.02 13.10
C PHE A 179 -15.48 -4.70 14.02
N MET A 180 -16.76 -4.30 13.95
CA MET A 180 -17.84 -4.95 14.69
C MET A 180 -18.03 -6.41 14.28
N ALA A 181 -18.02 -6.69 12.96
CA ALA A 181 -18.13 -8.04 12.44
C ALA A 181 -16.99 -8.93 12.93
N VAL A 182 -15.75 -8.46 12.83
CA VAL A 182 -14.57 -9.20 13.29
C VAL A 182 -14.60 -9.43 14.80
N GLN A 183 -15.02 -8.45 15.60
CA GLN A 183 -15.18 -8.64 17.05
C GLN A 183 -16.25 -9.68 17.39
N TYR A 184 -17.40 -9.64 16.69
CA TYR A 184 -18.45 -10.64 16.84
C TYR A 184 -17.92 -12.04 16.54
N MET A 185 -17.22 -12.20 15.41
CA MET A 185 -16.60 -13.49 15.06
C MET A 185 -15.64 -13.96 16.15
N ALA A 186 -14.78 -13.08 16.66
CA ALA A 186 -13.81 -13.39 17.72
C ALA A 186 -14.44 -13.78 19.06
N GLY A 187 -15.60 -13.22 19.40
CA GLY A 187 -16.33 -13.53 20.63
C GLY A 187 -17.18 -14.81 20.53
N ASN A 188 -17.70 -15.11 19.34
CA ASN A 188 -18.83 -16.04 19.20
C ASN A 188 -18.53 -17.28 18.34
N LEU A 189 -17.48 -17.26 17.51
CA LEU A 189 -17.22 -18.31 16.53
C LEU A 189 -15.97 -19.15 16.84
N SER A 190 -15.95 -20.37 16.31
CA SER A 190 -14.88 -21.33 16.55
C SER A 190 -13.70 -21.10 15.61
N LYS A 191 -12.47 -21.08 16.15
CA LYS A 191 -11.24 -20.90 15.35
C LYS A 191 -10.75 -22.19 14.68
N ASN A 192 -11.50 -23.28 14.82
CA ASN A 192 -11.19 -24.56 14.16
C ASN A 192 -11.55 -24.55 12.67
N TYR A 193 -12.31 -23.55 12.23
CA TYR A 193 -12.72 -23.38 10.84
C TYR A 193 -12.00 -22.21 10.19
N THR A 194 -11.87 -22.28 8.87
CA THR A 194 -11.33 -21.18 8.06
C THR A 194 -12.42 -20.18 7.72
N VAL A 195 -12.05 -18.91 7.68
CA VAL A 195 -12.89 -17.81 7.18
C VAL A 195 -12.53 -17.51 5.72
N ALA A 196 -13.52 -17.57 4.83
CA ALA A 196 -13.38 -17.05 3.47
C ALA A 196 -13.68 -15.55 3.46
N THR A 197 -12.68 -14.75 3.08
CA THR A 197 -12.75 -13.29 3.02
C THR A 197 -11.58 -12.74 2.18
N ASP A 198 -11.63 -11.44 1.85
CA ASP A 198 -10.52 -10.71 1.23
C ASP A 198 -9.25 -10.63 2.10
N HIS A 199 -8.17 -10.05 1.56
CA HIS A 199 -6.93 -9.93 2.33
C HIS A 199 -6.99 -8.90 3.46
N ARG A 200 -7.88 -7.90 3.39
CA ARG A 200 -7.99 -6.82 4.38
C ARG A 200 -8.53 -7.35 5.69
N LEU A 201 -9.73 -7.93 5.63
CA LEU A 201 -10.41 -8.51 6.78
C LEU A 201 -9.71 -9.81 7.21
N GLY A 202 -9.22 -10.59 6.25
CA GLY A 202 -8.45 -11.81 6.51
C GLY A 202 -7.17 -11.54 7.30
N THR A 203 -6.48 -10.43 7.02
CA THR A 203 -5.30 -10.02 7.80
C THR A 203 -5.70 -9.68 9.23
N LEU A 204 -6.77 -8.91 9.43
CA LEU A 204 -7.24 -8.53 10.77
C LEU A 204 -7.66 -9.77 11.58
N LEU A 205 -8.47 -10.65 11.00
CA LEU A 205 -8.93 -11.89 11.62
C LEU A 205 -7.77 -12.84 11.98
N ASN A 206 -6.84 -13.06 11.06
CA ASN A 206 -5.74 -13.99 11.25
C ASN A 206 -4.70 -13.45 12.24
N THR A 207 -4.18 -12.24 12.00
CA THR A 207 -3.08 -11.70 12.78
C THR A 207 -3.49 -11.28 14.19
N THR A 208 -4.72 -10.79 14.36
CA THR A 208 -5.18 -10.24 15.65
C THR A 208 -5.96 -11.26 16.46
N TYR A 209 -6.83 -12.04 15.82
CA TYR A 209 -7.76 -12.92 16.52
C TYR A 209 -7.48 -14.42 16.33
N GLY A 210 -6.56 -14.78 15.45
CA GLY A 210 -6.08 -16.15 15.25
C GLY A 210 -7.01 -17.04 14.41
N PHE A 211 -7.87 -16.44 13.57
CA PHE A 211 -8.66 -17.22 12.62
C PHE A 211 -7.83 -17.63 11.40
N PRO A 212 -7.84 -18.91 11.01
CA PRO A 212 -7.37 -19.30 9.68
C PRO A 212 -8.21 -18.57 8.63
N CYS A 213 -7.58 -18.00 7.61
CA CYS A 213 -8.27 -17.31 6.51
C CYS A 213 -7.82 -17.88 5.16
N THR A 214 -8.73 -17.95 4.19
CA THR A 214 -8.42 -18.48 2.85
C THR A 214 -7.45 -17.57 2.10
N PHE A 215 -7.58 -16.25 2.28
CA PHE A 215 -6.97 -15.26 1.38
C PHE A 215 -7.25 -15.67 -0.07
N GLU A 216 -6.19 -15.70 -0.89
CA GLU A 216 -6.20 -16.03 -2.32
C GLU A 216 -6.45 -17.51 -2.67
N ARG A 217 -6.61 -18.38 -1.66
CA ARG A 217 -6.64 -19.84 -1.87
C ARG A 217 -8.03 -20.43 -2.08
N ALA A 218 -9.07 -19.60 -2.04
CA ALA A 218 -10.44 -19.99 -2.31
C ALA A 218 -11.00 -19.04 -3.36
N ARG A 219 -10.71 -19.28 -4.65
CA ARG A 219 -11.11 -18.39 -5.74
C ARG A 219 -12.48 -18.78 -6.28
N GLU A 220 -12.71 -20.08 -6.42
CA GLU A 220 -13.93 -20.60 -7.04
C GLU A 220 -15.18 -20.27 -6.22
N ILE A 221 -15.07 -20.18 -4.89
CA ILE A 221 -16.17 -19.73 -4.02
C ILE A 221 -16.67 -18.33 -4.39
N TRP A 222 -15.82 -17.45 -4.93
CA TRP A 222 -16.20 -16.10 -5.32
C TRP A 222 -16.74 -16.04 -6.75
N VAL A 223 -16.16 -16.79 -7.69
CA VAL A 223 -16.47 -16.68 -9.13
C VAL A 223 -17.53 -17.66 -9.65
N SER A 224 -17.89 -18.70 -8.89
CA SER A 224 -18.81 -19.74 -9.34
C SER A 224 -20.11 -19.76 -8.54
N ASP A 225 -21.24 -20.00 -9.21
CA ASP A 225 -22.56 -20.24 -8.58
C ASP A 225 -22.86 -21.72 -8.41
N ASN A 226 -22.09 -22.57 -9.08
CA ASN A 226 -22.26 -24.01 -8.97
C ASN A 226 -21.48 -24.52 -7.75
N LEU A 227 -22.20 -24.98 -6.73
CA LEU A 227 -21.64 -25.57 -5.50
C LEU A 227 -20.61 -26.66 -5.76
N SER A 228 -20.84 -27.54 -6.74
CA SER A 228 -19.87 -28.58 -7.14
C SER A 228 -18.50 -28.01 -7.51
N LYS A 229 -18.44 -26.82 -8.09
CA LYS A 229 -17.16 -26.22 -8.54
C LYS A 229 -16.33 -25.65 -7.40
N TYR A 230 -16.94 -25.27 -6.28
CA TYR A 230 -16.22 -24.70 -5.13
C TYR A 230 -16.31 -25.56 -3.87
N LEU A 231 -16.94 -26.74 -3.94
CA LEU A 231 -17.05 -27.68 -2.84
C LEU A 231 -15.68 -28.06 -2.26
N TYR A 232 -14.70 -28.33 -3.14
CA TYR A 232 -13.34 -28.67 -2.71
C TYR A 232 -12.67 -27.53 -1.91
N GLU A 233 -13.02 -26.26 -2.17
CA GLU A 233 -12.52 -25.12 -1.41
C GLU A 233 -13.19 -25.06 -0.04
N LEU A 234 -14.50 -25.27 0.04
CA LEU A 234 -15.22 -25.37 1.31
C LEU A 234 -14.66 -26.49 2.22
N GLU A 235 -14.21 -27.58 1.63
CA GLU A 235 -13.63 -28.72 2.35
C GLU A 235 -12.16 -28.52 2.77
N GLY A 236 -11.53 -27.38 2.44
CA GLY A 236 -10.17 -27.06 2.86
C GLY A 236 -9.10 -27.16 1.76
N ASN A 237 -9.53 -27.22 0.49
CA ASN A 237 -8.69 -27.24 -0.72
C ASN A 237 -7.52 -28.23 -0.60
N ASN A 238 -7.84 -29.53 -0.54
CA ASN A 238 -6.85 -30.61 -0.37
C ASN A 238 -5.97 -30.45 0.89
N SER A 239 -6.59 -30.10 2.02
CA SER A 239 -5.92 -29.91 3.32
C SER A 239 -4.91 -28.76 3.37
N GLN A 240 -5.03 -27.76 2.48
CA GLN A 240 -4.25 -26.53 2.58
C GLN A 240 -4.67 -25.66 3.78
N TYR A 241 -5.93 -25.77 4.18
CA TYR A 241 -6.50 -25.10 5.35
C TYR A 241 -7.63 -25.96 5.95
N PRO A 242 -8.03 -25.75 7.21
CA PRO A 242 -9.23 -26.37 7.77
C PRO A 242 -10.47 -26.04 6.93
N PRO A 243 -11.55 -26.82 6.96
CA PRO A 243 -12.77 -26.52 6.22
C PRO A 243 -13.26 -25.07 6.43
N ILE A 244 -13.78 -24.46 5.39
CA ILE A 244 -14.38 -23.12 5.45
C ILE A 244 -15.69 -23.26 6.22
N GLY A 245 -15.71 -22.74 7.44
CA GLY A 245 -16.90 -22.73 8.29
C GLY A 245 -17.62 -21.39 8.26
N TYR A 246 -16.95 -20.34 7.81
CA TYR A 246 -17.49 -18.98 7.78
C TYR A 246 -17.09 -18.24 6.52
N VAL A 247 -17.97 -17.34 6.08
CA VAL A 247 -17.68 -16.35 5.03
C VAL A 247 -17.92 -14.97 5.64
N LEU A 248 -16.98 -14.06 5.45
CA LEU A 248 -17.10 -12.65 5.82
C LEU A 248 -17.05 -11.82 4.54
N ILE A 249 -18.06 -10.97 4.36
CA ILE A 249 -18.23 -10.13 3.18
C ILE A 249 -18.54 -8.72 3.65
N ASP A 250 -17.85 -7.71 3.13
CA ASP A 250 -18.16 -6.31 3.38
C ASP A 250 -18.64 -5.58 2.12
N ASP A 251 -19.07 -4.35 2.30
CA ASP A 251 -19.54 -3.50 1.23
C ASP A 251 -18.44 -3.13 0.23
N VAL A 252 -17.17 -3.10 0.65
CA VAL A 252 -16.04 -2.81 -0.25
C VAL A 252 -15.84 -3.97 -1.23
N MET A 253 -15.88 -5.22 -0.75
CA MET A 253 -15.79 -6.42 -1.59
C MET A 253 -16.90 -6.45 -2.65
N VAL A 254 -18.10 -5.96 -2.31
CA VAL A 254 -19.24 -5.93 -3.21
C VAL A 254 -19.25 -4.74 -4.16
N ASN A 255 -18.94 -3.54 -3.67
CA ASN A 255 -19.07 -2.28 -4.42
C ASN A 255 -17.81 -1.91 -5.21
N ASP A 256 -16.62 -2.17 -4.65
CA ASP A 256 -15.32 -1.81 -5.23
C ASP A 256 -14.59 -3.02 -5.85
N SER A 257 -15.23 -4.19 -5.81
CA SER A 257 -14.77 -5.50 -6.27
C SER A 257 -13.76 -6.20 -5.34
N LEU A 258 -13.85 -7.52 -5.32
CA LEU A 258 -12.92 -8.38 -4.58
C LEU A 258 -11.60 -8.48 -5.34
N VAL A 259 -10.51 -8.03 -4.71
CA VAL A 259 -9.16 -8.17 -5.24
C VAL A 259 -8.55 -9.46 -4.74
N LEU A 260 -8.29 -10.38 -5.67
CA LEU A 260 -7.49 -11.58 -5.42
C LEU A 260 -6.16 -11.50 -6.16
N VAL A 261 -5.09 -12.03 -5.56
CA VAL A 261 -3.79 -12.18 -6.19
C VAL A 261 -3.67 -13.57 -6.80
N ASP A 262 -3.69 -13.66 -8.12
CA ASP A 262 -3.44 -14.92 -8.83
C ASP A 262 -1.99 -15.39 -8.62
N ASN A 263 -1.82 -16.67 -8.29
CA ASN A 263 -0.52 -17.33 -8.17
C ASN A 263 0.16 -17.59 -9.53
N GLY A 264 -0.42 -17.11 -10.63
CA GLY A 264 0.15 -17.10 -11.97
C GLY A 264 1.50 -16.35 -12.09
N PRO A 265 2.20 -16.47 -13.23
CA PRO A 265 3.56 -15.94 -13.43
C PRO A 265 3.71 -14.42 -13.27
N HIS A 266 2.61 -13.68 -13.09
CA HIS A 266 2.60 -12.23 -12.99
C HIS A 266 2.01 -11.71 -11.67
N GLY A 267 1.58 -12.57 -10.74
CA GLY A 267 0.86 -12.10 -9.55
C GLY A 267 -0.36 -11.27 -9.95
N ALA A 268 -1.04 -11.68 -11.02
CA ALA A 268 -2.05 -10.83 -11.64
C ALA A 268 -3.16 -10.60 -10.62
N VAL A 269 -3.43 -9.32 -10.34
CA VAL A 269 -4.59 -8.96 -9.54
C VAL A 269 -5.83 -9.31 -10.36
N VAL A 270 -6.57 -10.31 -9.88
CA VAL A 270 -7.88 -10.70 -10.36
C VAL A 270 -8.88 -9.87 -9.59
N VAL A 271 -9.48 -8.91 -10.28
CA VAL A 271 -10.62 -8.17 -9.76
C VAL A 271 -11.86 -8.99 -10.08
N ILE A 272 -12.58 -9.40 -9.04
CA ILE A 272 -13.84 -10.15 -9.14
C ILE A 272 -14.96 -9.20 -8.77
N ASP A 273 -15.80 -8.90 -9.75
CA ASP A 273 -17.06 -8.21 -9.48
C ASP A 273 -17.99 -9.19 -8.78
N MET A 274 -18.44 -8.86 -7.56
CA MET A 274 -19.36 -9.71 -6.79
C MET A 274 -20.82 -9.44 -7.18
N TRP A 275 -21.11 -9.44 -8.48
CA TRP A 275 -22.46 -9.20 -9.00
C TRP A 275 -23.48 -10.24 -8.54
N GLU A 276 -23.03 -11.44 -8.12
CA GLU A 276 -23.84 -12.53 -7.57
C GLU A 276 -23.64 -12.72 -6.05
N HIS A 277 -23.46 -11.64 -5.28
CA HIS A 277 -23.42 -11.73 -3.80
C HIS A 277 -24.68 -12.43 -3.23
N GLU A 278 -25.80 -12.36 -3.95
CA GLU A 278 -27.07 -13.01 -3.57
C GLU A 278 -26.92 -14.54 -3.36
N LYS A 279 -25.92 -15.20 -3.95
CA LYS A 279 -25.70 -16.64 -3.72
C LYS A 279 -25.44 -16.98 -2.25
N PHE A 280 -24.86 -16.06 -1.48
CA PHE A 280 -24.61 -16.25 -0.06
C PHE A 280 -25.90 -16.15 0.79
N SER A 281 -27.02 -15.74 0.19
CA SER A 281 -28.35 -15.80 0.83
C SER A 281 -29.01 -17.18 0.73
N GLY A 282 -28.41 -18.13 -0.02
CA GLY A 282 -28.92 -19.49 -0.21
C GLY A 282 -28.02 -20.58 0.39
N GLU A 283 -28.50 -21.83 0.40
CA GLU A 283 -27.68 -22.96 0.85
C GLU A 283 -26.38 -23.08 0.02
N PRO A 284 -25.23 -23.42 0.65
CA PRO A 284 -25.07 -23.89 2.04
C PRO A 284 -24.84 -22.76 3.06
N PHE A 285 -24.99 -21.50 2.67
CA PHE A 285 -24.68 -20.35 3.51
C PHE A 285 -25.86 -19.95 4.38
N VAL A 286 -25.58 -19.55 5.62
CA VAL A 286 -26.57 -19.08 6.59
C VAL A 286 -26.07 -17.77 7.18
N LEU A 287 -26.77 -16.67 6.92
CA LEU A 287 -26.45 -15.38 7.51
C LEU A 287 -26.57 -15.48 9.04
N LEU A 288 -25.49 -15.18 9.74
CA LEU A 288 -25.46 -15.12 11.20
C LEU A 288 -25.79 -13.72 11.71
N GLU A 289 -25.16 -12.70 11.14
CA GLU A 289 -25.30 -11.31 11.58
C GLU A 289 -24.88 -10.35 10.45
N ARG A 290 -25.54 -9.19 10.39
CA ARG A 290 -25.19 -8.08 9.50
C ARG A 290 -24.93 -6.83 10.35
N PHE A 291 -23.78 -6.22 10.15
CA PHE A 291 -23.35 -5.00 10.82
C PHE A 291 -23.44 -3.84 9.84
N GLU A 292 -23.94 -2.70 10.31
CA GLU A 292 -24.02 -1.47 9.54
C GLU A 292 -23.50 -0.32 10.39
N SER A 293 -22.72 0.55 9.75
CA SER A 293 -22.11 1.72 10.38
C SER A 293 -22.83 3.01 9.93
N PRO A 294 -22.77 4.09 10.73
CA PRO A 294 -23.53 5.31 10.46
C PRO A 294 -23.21 6.01 9.13
N ASP A 295 -22.02 5.77 8.58
CA ASP A 295 -21.52 6.27 7.30
C ASP A 295 -21.93 5.39 6.10
N GLY A 296 -22.67 4.30 6.34
CA GLY A 296 -23.28 3.46 5.32
C GLY A 296 -22.46 2.24 4.91
N HIS A 297 -21.29 2.01 5.53
CA HIS A 297 -20.53 0.77 5.35
C HIS A 297 -21.19 -0.39 6.10
N TRP A 298 -21.03 -1.61 5.58
CA TRP A 298 -21.66 -2.80 6.15
C TRP A 298 -20.79 -4.04 5.99
N ALA A 299 -20.98 -5.01 6.90
CA ALA A 299 -20.30 -6.30 6.86
C ALA A 299 -21.24 -7.43 7.29
N GLU A 300 -21.19 -8.55 6.60
CA GLU A 300 -22.03 -9.72 6.80
C GLU A 300 -21.20 -10.95 7.14
N VAL A 301 -21.64 -11.65 8.19
CA VAL A 301 -21.01 -12.89 8.64
C VAL A 301 -21.94 -14.05 8.32
N TYR A 302 -21.46 -15.00 7.53
CA TYR A 302 -22.18 -16.22 7.19
C TYR A 302 -21.52 -17.44 7.83
N ALA A 303 -22.35 -18.39 8.29
CA ALA A 303 -21.92 -19.75 8.57
C ALA A 303 -22.09 -20.63 7.32
N VAL A 304 -21.20 -21.61 7.16
CA VAL A 304 -21.31 -22.63 6.12
C VAL A 304 -21.88 -23.90 6.73
N ASN A 305 -23.07 -24.31 6.28
CA ASN A 305 -23.65 -25.58 6.66
C ASN A 305 -23.03 -26.73 5.85
N LEU A 306 -21.89 -27.24 6.33
CA LEU A 306 -21.19 -28.38 5.71
C LEU A 306 -22.01 -29.68 5.67
N THR A 307 -23.10 -29.79 6.43
CA THR A 307 -23.98 -30.98 6.33
C THR A 307 -24.87 -30.93 5.09
N ALA A 308 -25.21 -29.74 4.61
CA ALA A 308 -26.00 -29.54 3.39
C ALA A 308 -25.22 -29.92 2.12
N THR A 309 -23.89 -30.05 2.19
CA THR A 309 -23.05 -30.38 1.04
C THR A 309 -22.89 -31.90 0.80
N TYR A 310 -23.21 -32.74 1.78
CA TYR A 310 -23.06 -34.21 1.68
C TYR A 310 -23.81 -34.88 0.51
N PRO A 311 -25.07 -34.50 0.17
CA PRO A 311 -25.80 -35.13 -0.93
C PRO A 311 -25.16 -34.93 -2.31
N ILE A 312 -24.33 -33.89 -2.47
CA ILE A 312 -23.63 -33.56 -3.72
C ILE A 312 -22.32 -34.34 -3.79
N ARG A 313 -21.60 -34.42 -2.67
CA ARG A 313 -20.41 -35.24 -2.50
C ARG A 313 -20.65 -36.70 -2.88
N ASP A 314 -21.76 -37.27 -2.41
CA ASP A 314 -22.10 -38.68 -2.66
C ASP A 314 -22.38 -38.95 -4.15
N ARG A 315 -22.81 -37.94 -4.93
CA ARG A 315 -23.00 -38.08 -6.39
C ARG A 315 -21.69 -37.99 -7.16
N GLU A 316 -20.77 -37.12 -6.74
CA GLU A 316 -19.47 -36.96 -7.40
C GLU A 316 -18.52 -38.13 -7.12
N CYS A 317 -18.59 -38.75 -5.94
CA CYS A 317 -17.81 -39.97 -5.64
C CYS A 317 -18.30 -41.23 -6.38
N GLN A 318 -19.46 -41.17 -7.04
CA GLN A 318 -20.04 -42.29 -7.81
C GLN A 318 -19.75 -42.21 -9.31
N LEU A 319 -19.09 -41.15 -9.78
CA LEU A 319 -18.67 -40.93 -11.17
C LEU A 319 -17.14 -41.10 -11.31
#